data_AF-A0A850PGY3-F1
#
_entry.id   AF-A0A850PGY3-F1
#
_cell.length_a   1.000
_cell.length_b   1.000
_cell.length_c   1.000
_cell.angle_alpha   90.00
_cell.angle_beta   90.00
_cell.angle_gamma   90.00
#
_symmetry.space_group_name_H-M   'P 1'
#
loop_
_entity.id
_entity.type
_entity.pdbx_description
1 polymer ?
#
loop_
_entity_poly.entity_id
_entity_poly.type
_entity_poly.pdbx_seq_one_letter_code
_entity_poly.pdbx_strand_id
1 'polypeptide(L)'
;EVYRVGGAQAVGALAYGTATIAPVDRIVGPGNAYVAEAKRQVFGHVGIDSIAGPSEVVVVADGSNPPRIVALDLLAQAEHDEMAQSILITDDAAFADAVAKAVERELDTLPRAAIAGASWRDFGAIIVVRAFDEAPALVDRLAPEHLEILLDDAESFYAKVRHAGAAFLGRFCAEAVGDYVGGPNHVLPTSRTARFASGLSVFDFLKRTTSIAADAAGLGRIGPAGALLARAEGLHAHAMSIETRLAR
;
A
#
# COMPACT_ATOMS: atom_id res chain seq x y z
N GLU A 1 -20.00 14.66 -8.35
CA GLU A 1 -19.62 15.85 -9.14
C GLU A 1 -18.34 15.54 -9.92
N VAL A 2 -18.06 16.23 -11.02
CA VAL A 2 -16.80 16.07 -11.79
C VAL A 2 -16.25 17.45 -12.14
N TYR A 3 -14.99 17.68 -11.83
CA TYR A 3 -14.30 18.95 -12.07
C TYR A 3 -13.06 18.72 -12.94
N ARG A 4 -12.90 19.54 -13.99
CA ARG A 4 -11.74 19.46 -14.91
C ARG A 4 -10.52 20.19 -14.35
N VAL A 5 -10.05 19.76 -13.18
CA VAL A 5 -8.86 20.26 -12.49
C VAL A 5 -8.00 19.08 -12.05
N GLY A 6 -6.67 19.25 -12.05
CA GLY A 6 -5.72 18.23 -11.60
C GLY A 6 -4.55 18.86 -10.87
N GLY A 7 -3.56 18.05 -10.46
CA GLY A 7 -2.36 18.54 -9.78
C GLY A 7 -2.59 19.04 -8.36
N ALA A 8 -1.58 19.71 -7.80
CA ALA A 8 -1.62 20.24 -6.43
C ALA A 8 -2.79 21.19 -6.18
N GLN A 9 -3.17 21.99 -7.18
CA GLN A 9 -4.30 22.93 -7.11
C GLN A 9 -5.65 22.23 -6.95
N ALA A 10 -5.82 21.03 -7.51
CA ALA A 10 -7.05 20.25 -7.31
C ALA A 10 -7.13 19.72 -5.87
N VAL A 11 -6.01 19.24 -5.31
CA VAL A 11 -5.93 18.82 -3.92
C VAL A 11 -6.24 19.98 -2.99
N GLY A 12 -5.65 21.16 -3.23
CA GLY A 12 -5.93 22.37 -2.45
C GLY A 12 -7.40 22.80 -2.54
N ALA A 13 -8.01 22.75 -3.73
CA ALA A 13 -9.41 23.08 -3.90
C ALA A 13 -10.35 22.12 -3.15
N LEU A 14 -10.03 20.83 -3.12
CA LEU A 14 -10.78 19.81 -2.37
C LEU A 14 -10.57 19.96 -0.86
N ALA A 15 -9.38 20.31 -0.41
CA ALA A 15 -9.07 20.46 1.01
C ALA A 15 -9.72 21.71 1.61
N TYR A 16 -9.60 22.86 0.94
CA TYR A 16 -9.98 24.16 1.49
C TYR A 16 -11.29 24.72 0.95
N GLY A 17 -11.81 24.14 -0.14
CA GLY A 17 -12.96 24.65 -0.85
C GLY A 17 -12.62 25.87 -1.72
N THR A 18 -13.52 26.18 -2.64
CA THR A 18 -13.50 27.36 -3.51
C THR A 18 -14.93 27.89 -3.68
N ALA A 19 -15.13 28.92 -4.50
CA ALA A 19 -16.47 29.39 -4.86
C ALA A 19 -17.30 28.34 -5.64
N THR A 20 -16.68 27.29 -6.18
CA THR A 20 -17.34 26.28 -7.05
C THR A 20 -17.19 24.85 -6.55
N ILE A 21 -16.16 24.56 -5.77
CA ILE A 21 -15.83 23.22 -5.24
C ILE A 21 -15.97 23.29 -3.72
N ALA A 22 -16.90 22.53 -3.15
CA ALA A 22 -17.01 22.43 -1.70
C ALA A 22 -15.82 21.65 -1.11
N PRO A 23 -15.34 21.97 0.11
CA PRO A 23 -14.32 21.17 0.76
C PRO A 23 -14.85 19.78 1.10
N VAL A 24 -13.95 18.80 1.17
CA VAL A 24 -14.26 17.40 1.52
C VAL A 24 -13.52 16.98 2.79
N ASP A 25 -14.01 15.93 3.46
CA ASP A 25 -13.37 15.39 4.67
C ASP A 25 -12.22 14.41 4.39
N ARG A 26 -12.16 13.85 3.17
CA ARG A 26 -11.11 12.92 2.75
C ARG A 26 -10.80 13.05 1.26
N ILE A 27 -9.52 13.00 0.91
CA ILE A 27 -9.02 12.96 -0.48
C ILE A 27 -8.30 11.64 -0.69
N VAL A 28 -8.69 10.89 -1.72
CA VAL A 28 -8.08 9.61 -2.08
C VAL A 28 -7.61 9.62 -3.53
N GLY A 29 -6.71 8.71 -3.86
CA GLY A 29 -6.20 8.50 -5.20
C GLY A 29 -4.72 8.88 -5.34
N PRO A 30 -3.96 8.12 -6.15
CA PRO A 30 -2.57 8.42 -6.42
C PRO A 30 -2.43 9.62 -7.36
N GLY A 31 -1.20 10.11 -7.50
CA GLY A 31 -0.85 11.13 -8.47
C GLY A 31 0.65 11.36 -8.49
N ASN A 32 1.12 12.22 -9.39
CA ASN A 32 2.53 12.55 -9.50
C ASN A 32 3.06 13.25 -8.22
N ALA A 33 4.37 13.53 -8.21
CA ALA A 33 5.07 14.17 -7.08
C ALA A 33 4.36 15.43 -6.53
N TYR A 34 3.73 16.25 -7.39
CA TYR A 34 3.00 17.44 -6.95
C TYR A 34 1.71 17.12 -6.21
N VAL A 35 0.96 16.10 -6.67
CA VAL A 35 -0.24 15.62 -5.98
C VAL A 35 0.13 14.99 -4.65
N ALA A 36 1.17 14.14 -4.61
CA ALA A 36 1.65 13.51 -3.40
C ALA A 36 2.10 14.53 -2.34
N GLU A 37 2.90 15.53 -2.74
CA GLU A 37 3.33 16.60 -1.83
C GLU A 37 2.16 17.48 -1.37
N ALA A 38 1.22 17.80 -2.26
CA ALA A 38 0.03 18.56 -1.86
C ALA A 38 -0.81 17.79 -0.83
N LYS A 39 -1.04 16.48 -1.04
CA LYS A 39 -1.73 15.61 -0.07
C LYS A 39 -1.02 15.59 1.28
N ARG A 40 0.32 15.49 1.27
CA ARG A 40 1.13 15.55 2.49
C ARG A 40 0.93 16.87 3.25
N GLN A 41 0.91 18.01 2.55
CA GLN A 41 0.74 19.33 3.18
C GLN A 41 -0.66 19.55 3.77
N VAL A 42 -1.71 19.01 3.14
CA VAL A 42 -3.10 19.19 3.61
C VAL A 42 -3.52 18.16 4.67
N PHE A 43 -2.72 17.11 4.88
CA PHE A 43 -3.03 16.06 5.86
C PHE A 43 -3.18 16.64 7.28
N GLY A 44 -4.24 16.23 7.97
CA GLY A 44 -4.61 16.72 9.30
C GLY A 44 -5.63 17.85 9.26
N HIS A 45 -5.69 18.62 8.16
CA HIS A 45 -6.86 19.45 7.84
C HIS A 45 -7.95 18.60 7.16
N VAL A 46 -7.54 17.77 6.20
CA VAL A 46 -8.37 16.77 5.52
C VAL A 46 -7.73 15.39 5.68
N GLY A 47 -8.54 14.34 5.69
CA GLY A 47 -8.03 12.97 5.63
C GLY A 47 -7.39 12.68 4.27
N ILE A 48 -6.32 11.88 4.25
CA ILE A 48 -5.79 11.27 3.03
C ILE A 48 -5.70 9.75 3.21
N ASP A 49 -5.74 9.01 2.11
CA ASP A 49 -5.41 7.58 2.04
C ASP A 49 -3.91 7.35 2.32
N SER A 50 -3.04 7.90 1.47
CA SER A 50 -1.60 7.73 1.55
C SER A 50 -0.85 8.82 0.78
N ILE A 51 0.46 8.90 1.03
CA ILE A 51 1.39 9.64 0.19
C ILE A 51 1.99 8.60 -0.75
N ALA A 52 1.55 8.60 -2.01
CA ALA A 52 2.05 7.67 -3.00
C ALA A 52 3.53 7.95 -3.30
N GLY A 53 4.36 6.92 -3.18
CA GLY A 53 5.68 6.86 -3.81
C GLY A 53 5.63 6.17 -5.18
N PRO A 54 6.79 5.91 -5.80
CA PRO A 54 6.87 5.16 -7.06
C PRO A 54 6.22 3.79 -6.92
N SER A 55 5.55 3.35 -7.98
CA SER A 55 4.84 2.06 -8.00
C SER A 55 5.83 0.90 -8.20
N GLU A 56 5.52 -0.28 -7.65
CA GLU A 56 6.49 -1.37 -7.55
C GLU A 56 5.90 -2.80 -7.64
N VAL A 57 6.55 -3.68 -8.40
CA VAL A 57 6.22 -5.12 -8.46
C VAL A 57 7.41 -5.98 -8.04
N VAL A 58 7.13 -7.02 -7.25
CA VAL A 58 8.06 -8.12 -6.99
C VAL A 58 7.45 -9.40 -7.53
N VAL A 59 8.13 -10.00 -8.49
CA VAL A 59 7.76 -11.30 -9.07
C VAL A 59 8.65 -12.38 -8.47
N VAL A 60 8.06 -13.35 -7.78
CA VAL A 60 8.73 -14.56 -7.32
C VAL A 60 8.42 -15.69 -8.29
N ALA A 61 9.44 -16.20 -9.00
CA ALA A 61 9.23 -17.18 -10.06
C ALA A 61 10.37 -18.20 -10.17
N ASP A 62 10.02 -19.47 -10.41
CA ASP A 62 10.95 -20.56 -10.71
C ASP A 62 11.21 -20.71 -12.22
N GLY A 63 12.21 -21.53 -12.56
CA GLY A 63 12.59 -21.85 -13.94
C GLY A 63 11.54 -22.65 -14.73
N SER A 64 10.42 -23.05 -14.09
CA SER A 64 9.31 -23.74 -14.76
C SER A 64 8.38 -22.78 -15.49
N ASN A 65 8.53 -21.46 -15.28
CA ASN A 65 7.79 -20.44 -16.02
C ASN A 65 8.41 -20.20 -17.41
N PRO A 66 7.60 -19.88 -18.43
CA PRO A 66 8.12 -19.28 -19.65
C PRO A 66 8.77 -17.92 -19.32
N PRO A 67 10.05 -17.68 -19.65
CA PRO A 67 10.74 -16.42 -19.30
C PRO A 67 10.05 -15.16 -19.84
N ARG A 68 9.35 -15.31 -20.97
CA ARG A 68 8.58 -14.22 -21.59
C ARG A 68 7.41 -13.75 -20.72
N ILE A 69 6.74 -14.65 -19.99
CA ILE A 69 5.60 -14.26 -19.13
C ILE A 69 6.12 -13.35 -18.01
N VAL A 70 7.13 -13.81 -17.28
CA VAL A 70 7.77 -13.03 -16.21
C VAL A 70 8.31 -11.69 -16.71
N ALA A 71 8.91 -11.66 -17.91
CA ALA A 71 9.36 -10.41 -18.52
C ALA A 71 8.22 -9.43 -18.79
N LEU A 72 7.06 -9.92 -19.24
CA LEU A 72 5.89 -9.08 -19.47
C LEU A 72 5.29 -8.57 -18.16
N ASP A 73 5.25 -9.37 -17.11
CA ASP A 73 4.75 -8.94 -15.79
C ASP A 73 5.66 -7.84 -15.20
N LEU A 74 6.98 -8.01 -15.29
CA LEU A 74 7.95 -6.96 -14.90
C LEU A 74 7.77 -5.69 -15.73
N LEU A 75 7.53 -5.81 -17.03
CA LEU A 75 7.37 -4.67 -17.94
C LEU A 75 6.01 -3.99 -17.80
N ALA A 76 4.96 -4.71 -17.42
CA ALA A 76 3.63 -4.17 -17.16
C ALA A 76 3.70 -3.11 -16.06
N GLN A 77 4.46 -3.38 -14.99
CA GLN A 77 4.74 -2.38 -13.98
C GLN A 77 5.67 -1.27 -14.48
N ALA A 78 6.75 -1.63 -15.18
CA ALA A 78 7.77 -0.68 -15.61
C ALA A 78 7.23 0.40 -16.57
N GLU A 79 6.19 0.08 -17.35
CA GLU A 79 5.60 1.05 -18.27
C GLU A 79 4.77 2.14 -17.57
N HIS A 80 4.47 2.04 -16.27
CA HIS A 80 3.69 3.06 -15.57
C HIS A 80 4.41 4.41 -15.49
N ASP A 81 5.66 4.42 -15.04
CA ASP A 81 6.46 5.61 -14.75
C ASP A 81 7.95 5.30 -14.86
N GLU A 82 8.80 6.27 -15.22
CA GLU A 82 10.25 6.07 -15.32
C GLU A 82 10.89 5.70 -13.96
N MET A 83 10.23 6.04 -12.85
CA MET A 83 10.65 5.69 -11.49
C MET A 83 10.04 4.38 -10.97
N ALA A 84 9.18 3.70 -11.74
CA ALA A 84 8.60 2.44 -11.32
C ALA A 84 9.69 1.38 -11.11
N GLN A 85 9.46 0.44 -10.20
CA GLN A 85 10.42 -0.60 -9.85
C GLN A 85 9.86 -2.00 -10.12
N SER A 86 10.62 -2.82 -10.86
CA SER A 86 10.26 -4.20 -11.16
C SER A 86 11.38 -5.15 -10.74
N ILE A 87 11.09 -6.08 -9.83
CA ILE A 87 12.08 -6.98 -9.25
C ILE A 87 11.69 -8.43 -9.48
N LEU A 88 12.58 -9.23 -10.06
CA LEU A 88 12.47 -10.69 -10.08
C LEU A 88 13.25 -11.29 -8.90
N ILE A 89 12.64 -12.24 -8.19
CA ILE A 89 13.31 -13.15 -7.26
C ILE A 89 13.18 -14.58 -7.78
N THR A 90 14.31 -15.25 -7.99
CA THR A 90 14.35 -16.64 -8.49
C THR A 90 15.51 -17.42 -7.87
N ASP A 91 15.47 -18.74 -7.86
CA ASP A 91 16.59 -19.60 -7.44
C ASP A 91 17.43 -20.15 -8.61
N ASP A 92 17.06 -19.81 -9.85
CA ASP A 92 17.69 -20.29 -11.08
C ASP A 92 18.37 -19.14 -11.84
N ALA A 93 19.70 -19.17 -11.87
CA ALA A 93 20.51 -18.17 -12.57
C ALA A 93 20.35 -18.22 -14.10
N ALA A 94 20.13 -19.41 -14.69
CA ALA A 94 19.92 -19.54 -16.12
C ALA A 94 18.53 -18.99 -16.51
N PHE A 95 17.53 -19.20 -15.65
CA PHE A 95 16.22 -18.59 -15.80
C PHE A 95 16.28 -17.06 -15.67
N ALA A 96 17.01 -16.53 -14.68
CA ALA A 96 17.26 -15.09 -14.54
C ALA A 96 17.82 -14.47 -15.83
N ASP A 97 18.87 -15.07 -16.41
CA ASP A 97 19.46 -14.62 -17.67
C ASP A 97 18.46 -14.68 -18.84
N ALA A 98 17.60 -15.71 -18.85
CA ALA A 98 16.57 -15.86 -19.87
C ALA A 98 15.47 -14.80 -19.76
N VAL A 99 15.04 -14.46 -18.53
CA VAL A 99 14.08 -13.39 -18.28
C VAL A 99 14.67 -12.04 -18.67
N ALA A 100 15.90 -11.73 -18.25
CA ALA A 100 16.58 -10.49 -18.64
C ALA A 100 16.61 -10.30 -20.17
N LYS A 101 16.98 -11.36 -20.91
CA LYS A 101 16.96 -11.32 -22.39
C LYS A 101 15.55 -11.18 -22.96
N ALA A 102 14.54 -11.75 -22.31
CA ALA A 102 13.16 -11.60 -22.73
C ALA A 102 12.66 -10.16 -22.52
N VAL A 103 13.02 -9.52 -21.41
CA VAL A 103 12.72 -8.11 -21.15
C VAL A 103 13.26 -7.22 -22.29
N GLU A 104 14.54 -7.36 -22.65
CA GLU A 104 15.14 -6.58 -23.75
C GLU A 104 14.40 -6.79 -25.08
N ARG A 105 13.97 -8.02 -25.39
CA ARG A 105 13.22 -8.32 -26.62
C ARG A 105 11.83 -7.72 -26.63
N GLU A 106 11.11 -7.72 -25.51
CA GLU A 106 9.79 -7.11 -25.45
C GLU A 106 9.88 -5.58 -25.55
N LEU A 107 10.93 -4.97 -24.95
CA LEU A 107 11.21 -3.53 -25.08
C LEU A 107 11.39 -3.07 -26.53
N ASP A 108 11.87 -3.93 -27.44
CA ASP A 108 11.95 -3.59 -28.88
C ASP A 108 10.57 -3.35 -29.53
N THR A 109 9.48 -3.82 -28.91
CA THR A 109 8.14 -3.82 -29.50
C THR A 109 7.09 -3.04 -28.71
N LEU A 110 7.35 -2.72 -27.44
CA LEU A 110 6.39 -2.04 -26.57
C LEU A 110 6.17 -0.58 -27.01
N PRO A 111 4.92 -0.11 -27.13
CA PRO A 111 4.64 1.29 -27.47
C PRO A 111 5.22 2.30 -26.48
N ARG A 112 5.32 1.92 -25.19
CA ARG A 112 5.87 2.75 -24.11
C ARG A 112 7.30 2.35 -23.72
N ALA A 113 8.06 1.72 -24.62
CA ALA A 113 9.41 1.22 -24.37
C ALA A 113 10.39 2.27 -23.82
N ALA A 114 10.23 3.56 -24.16
CA ALA A 114 11.09 4.62 -23.60
C ALA A 114 10.93 4.75 -22.07
N ILE A 115 9.70 4.67 -21.57
CA ILE A 115 9.39 4.76 -20.14
C ILE A 115 9.78 3.45 -19.46
N ALA A 116 9.29 2.32 -19.99
CA ALA A 116 9.57 1.00 -19.44
C ALA A 116 11.07 0.66 -19.42
N GLY A 117 11.80 1.05 -20.48
CA GLY A 117 13.24 0.86 -20.56
C GLY A 117 14.03 1.77 -19.61
N ALA A 118 13.54 2.97 -19.29
CA ALA A 118 14.14 3.81 -18.26
C ALA A 118 13.94 3.21 -16.86
N SER A 119 12.70 2.80 -16.53
CA SER A 119 12.38 2.10 -15.28
C SER A 119 13.20 0.83 -15.11
N TRP A 120 13.24 -0.04 -16.12
CA TRP A 120 13.99 -1.30 -16.07
C TRP A 120 15.50 -1.07 -15.90
N ARG A 121 16.09 -0.14 -16.65
CA ARG A 121 17.53 0.16 -16.57
C ARG A 121 17.93 0.72 -15.22
N ASP A 122 17.14 1.64 -14.67
CA ASP A 122 17.55 2.45 -13.51
C ASP A 122 17.08 1.81 -12.18
N PHE A 123 15.97 1.06 -12.19
CA PHE A 123 15.32 0.53 -10.98
C PHE A 123 14.97 -0.97 -11.06
N GLY A 124 15.09 -1.59 -12.24
CA GLY A 124 14.89 -3.02 -12.42
C GLY A 124 15.97 -3.84 -11.72
N ALA A 125 15.59 -4.99 -11.16
CA ALA A 125 16.53 -5.88 -10.50
C ALA A 125 16.15 -7.36 -10.66
N ILE A 126 17.16 -8.22 -10.71
CA ILE A 126 17.00 -9.67 -10.57
C ILE A 126 17.83 -10.13 -9.38
N ILE A 127 17.17 -10.80 -8.44
CA ILE A 127 17.77 -11.35 -7.22
C ILE A 127 17.75 -12.86 -7.34
N VAL A 128 18.93 -13.45 -7.51
CA VAL A 128 19.08 -14.92 -7.49
C VAL A 128 19.35 -15.37 -6.06
N VAL A 129 18.42 -16.12 -5.48
CA VAL A 129 18.53 -16.72 -4.14
C VAL A 129 19.15 -18.12 -4.23
N ARG A 130 19.68 -18.62 -3.11
CA ARG A 130 20.25 -19.99 -3.08
C ARG A 130 19.16 -21.06 -2.96
N ALA A 131 18.05 -20.70 -2.35
CA ALA A 131 16.87 -21.54 -2.17
C ALA A 131 15.64 -20.64 -2.01
N PHE A 132 14.48 -21.07 -2.53
CA PHE A 132 13.25 -20.29 -2.43
C PHE A 132 12.78 -20.00 -1.01
N ASP A 133 13.17 -20.80 -0.02
CA ASP A 133 12.86 -20.51 1.39
C ASP A 133 13.50 -19.20 1.91
N GLU A 134 14.49 -18.64 1.22
CA GLU A 134 15.05 -17.31 1.52
C GLU A 134 14.17 -16.16 1.01
N ALA A 135 13.34 -16.42 -0.01
CA ALA A 135 12.60 -15.39 -0.72
C ALA A 135 11.50 -14.72 0.11
N PRO A 136 10.70 -15.39 0.98
CA PRO A 136 9.69 -14.72 1.80
C PRO A 136 10.29 -13.63 2.71
N ALA A 137 11.45 -13.88 3.30
CA ALA A 137 12.14 -12.88 4.12
C ALA A 137 12.63 -11.68 3.30
N LEU A 138 13.02 -11.90 2.03
CA LEU A 138 13.37 -10.82 1.11
C LEU A 138 12.14 -10.04 0.65
N VAL A 139 11.03 -10.71 0.33
CA VAL A 139 9.75 -10.09 0.03
C VAL A 139 9.28 -9.25 1.21
N ASP A 140 9.30 -9.79 2.44
CA ASP A 140 8.96 -9.05 3.65
C ASP A 140 9.90 -7.87 3.88
N ARG A 141 11.17 -8.04 3.49
CA ARG A 141 12.12 -6.93 3.49
C ARG A 141 11.76 -5.92 2.44
N LEU A 142 11.32 -6.25 1.23
CA LEU A 142 10.92 -5.28 0.20
C LEU A 142 9.60 -4.61 0.57
N ALA A 143 8.62 -5.36 1.07
CA ALA A 143 7.25 -4.94 1.37
C ALA A 143 6.57 -4.28 0.16
N PRO A 144 6.47 -4.99 -0.98
CA PRO A 144 6.06 -4.41 -2.25
C PRO A 144 4.59 -3.99 -2.28
N GLU A 145 4.28 -3.05 -3.17
CA GLU A 145 2.91 -2.73 -3.59
C GLU A 145 2.25 -3.97 -4.20
N HIS A 146 2.85 -4.55 -5.24
CA HIS A 146 2.39 -5.77 -5.90
C HIS A 146 3.37 -6.94 -5.69
N LEU A 147 2.85 -8.09 -5.28
CA LEU A 147 3.60 -9.34 -5.17
C LEU A 147 2.99 -10.41 -6.08
N GLU A 148 3.73 -10.85 -7.09
CA GLU A 148 3.36 -12.03 -7.86
C GLU A 148 4.13 -13.26 -7.40
N ILE A 149 3.43 -14.40 -7.29
CA ILE A 149 4.02 -15.68 -6.90
C ILE A 149 3.69 -16.70 -7.99
N LEU A 150 4.60 -16.83 -8.94
CA LEU A 150 4.49 -17.69 -10.12
C LEU A 150 5.09 -19.07 -9.83
N LEU A 151 4.55 -19.73 -8.80
CA LEU A 151 4.95 -21.07 -8.35
C LEU A 151 3.75 -22.02 -8.37
N ASP A 152 4.00 -23.32 -8.40
CA ASP A 152 2.92 -24.32 -8.31
C ASP A 152 2.23 -24.32 -6.94
N ASP A 153 3.00 -24.13 -5.86
CA ASP A 153 2.50 -24.06 -4.48
C ASP A 153 2.55 -22.61 -3.94
N ALA A 154 1.91 -21.69 -4.68
CA ALA A 154 1.93 -20.26 -4.39
C ALA A 154 1.29 -19.90 -3.04
N GLU A 155 0.25 -20.63 -2.62
CA GLU A 155 -0.42 -20.39 -1.33
C GLU A 155 0.49 -20.70 -0.15
N SER A 156 1.23 -21.81 -0.18
CA SER A 156 2.17 -22.17 0.90
C SER A 156 3.35 -21.20 0.96
N PHE A 157 3.78 -20.65 -0.17
CA PHE A 157 4.74 -19.55 -0.18
C PHE A 157 4.16 -18.30 0.46
N TYR A 158 2.97 -17.87 0.03
CA TYR A 158 2.31 -16.66 0.52
C TYR A 158 2.03 -16.71 2.03
N ALA A 159 1.72 -17.88 2.58
CA ALA A 159 1.53 -18.07 4.02
C ALA A 159 2.76 -17.71 4.88
N LYS A 160 3.96 -17.64 4.26
CA LYS A 160 5.21 -17.22 4.91
C LYS A 160 5.49 -15.71 4.75
N VAL A 161 4.72 -15.00 3.94
CA VAL A 161 4.85 -13.56 3.66
C VAL A 161 3.92 -12.76 4.58
N ARG A 162 4.45 -11.67 5.14
CA ARG A 162 3.75 -10.75 6.04
C ARG A 162 3.41 -9.41 5.37
N HIS A 163 4.19 -9.00 4.38
CA HIS A 163 4.09 -7.66 3.79
C HIS A 163 3.98 -7.71 2.26
N ALA A 164 2.79 -7.36 1.77
CA ALA A 164 2.49 -7.03 0.37
C ALA A 164 1.23 -6.15 0.34
N GLY A 165 1.15 -5.19 -0.59
CA GLY A 165 -0.07 -4.40 -0.79
C GLY A 165 -1.20 -5.25 -1.38
N ALA A 166 -0.91 -5.93 -2.48
CA ALA A 166 -1.71 -7.00 -3.06
C ALA A 166 -0.82 -8.18 -3.47
N ALA A 167 -1.37 -9.39 -3.43
CA ALA A 167 -0.68 -10.61 -3.81
C ALA A 167 -1.45 -11.38 -4.89
N PHE A 168 -0.73 -11.81 -5.92
CA PHE A 168 -1.22 -12.54 -7.07
C PHE A 168 -0.64 -13.95 -7.07
N LEU A 169 -1.50 -14.94 -6.89
CA LEU A 169 -1.09 -16.30 -6.56
C LEU A 169 -1.25 -17.23 -7.77
N GLY A 170 -0.15 -17.86 -8.17
CA GLY A 170 -0.10 -18.88 -9.21
C GLY A 170 0.20 -18.32 -10.61
N ARG A 171 0.67 -19.21 -11.49
CA ARG A 171 1.24 -18.91 -12.82
C ARG A 171 0.31 -18.19 -13.82
N PHE A 172 -0.97 -18.04 -13.50
CA PHE A 172 -1.99 -17.43 -14.36
C PHE A 172 -2.58 -16.14 -13.78
N CYS A 173 -2.11 -15.71 -12.61
CA CYS A 173 -2.60 -14.52 -11.92
C CYS A 173 -1.56 -13.41 -12.09
N ALA A 174 -1.65 -12.69 -13.21
CA ALA A 174 -0.84 -11.49 -13.43
C ALA A 174 -1.43 -10.29 -12.68
N GLU A 175 -0.59 -9.32 -12.30
CA GLU A 175 -0.96 -8.07 -11.63
C GLU A 175 -2.12 -7.35 -12.33
N ALA A 176 -2.06 -7.29 -13.67
CA ALA A 176 -3.08 -6.66 -14.49
C ALA A 176 -4.50 -7.22 -14.26
N VAL A 177 -4.64 -8.46 -13.80
CA VAL A 177 -5.94 -8.99 -13.39
C VAL A 177 -6.50 -8.19 -12.22
N GLY A 178 -5.70 -7.89 -11.19
CA GLY A 178 -6.11 -7.10 -10.04
C GLY A 178 -6.39 -5.64 -10.38
N ASP A 179 -5.60 -5.07 -11.29
CA ASP A 179 -5.74 -3.67 -11.68
C ASP A 179 -7.07 -3.35 -12.34
N TYR A 180 -7.67 -4.32 -13.02
CA TYR A 180 -8.84 -4.07 -13.87
C TYR A 180 -10.07 -4.89 -13.51
N VAL A 181 -9.94 -6.20 -13.24
CA VAL A 181 -11.09 -7.11 -13.29
C VAL A 181 -11.17 -8.13 -12.15
N GLY A 182 -10.15 -8.21 -11.30
CA GLY A 182 -10.07 -9.20 -10.23
C GLY A 182 -10.99 -8.90 -9.05
N GLY A 183 -11.31 -7.62 -8.82
CA GLY A 183 -12.16 -7.16 -7.72
C GLY A 183 -11.44 -6.43 -6.57
N PRO A 184 -10.20 -6.78 -6.18
CA PRO A 184 -9.40 -5.97 -5.26
C PRO A 184 -9.17 -4.54 -5.77
N ASN A 185 -8.78 -3.64 -4.87
CA ASN A 185 -8.49 -2.26 -5.22
C ASN A 185 -7.01 -2.10 -5.58
N HIS A 186 -6.71 -1.39 -6.67
CA HIS A 186 -5.35 -1.13 -7.12
C HIS A 186 -4.72 0.15 -6.53
N VAL A 187 -5.41 0.86 -5.64
CA VAL A 187 -4.81 1.94 -4.86
C VAL A 187 -4.14 1.30 -3.66
N LEU A 188 -2.84 1.05 -3.79
CA LEU A 188 -2.07 0.24 -2.86
C LEU A 188 -0.95 1.03 -2.18
N PRO A 189 -0.42 0.50 -1.05
CA PRO A 189 0.71 1.10 -0.36
C PRO A 189 2.03 0.85 -1.11
N THR A 190 2.66 1.91 -1.59
CA THR A 190 3.98 1.88 -2.28
C THR A 190 5.14 2.21 -1.35
N SER A 191 6.37 2.13 -1.86
CA SER A 191 7.59 2.54 -1.15
C SER A 191 7.71 1.89 0.22
N ARG A 192 7.46 0.57 0.27
CA ARG A 192 7.58 -0.27 1.48
C ARG A 192 6.53 0.02 2.55
N THR A 193 5.52 0.84 2.25
CA THR A 193 4.49 1.21 3.24
C THR A 193 3.50 0.08 3.52
N ALA A 194 3.50 -1.01 2.73
CA ALA A 194 2.79 -2.26 3.02
C ALA A 194 3.18 -2.90 4.37
N ARG A 195 4.24 -2.39 5.03
CA ARG A 195 4.60 -2.72 6.41
C ARG A 195 3.58 -2.28 7.45
N PHE A 196 2.85 -1.20 7.17
CA PHE A 196 1.95 -0.57 8.14
C PHE A 196 0.66 -0.02 7.53
N ALA A 197 0.54 0.00 6.21
CA ALA A 197 -0.62 0.45 5.48
C ALA A 197 -1.26 -0.71 4.69
N SER A 198 -2.56 -0.56 4.41
CA SER A 198 -3.33 -1.49 3.59
C SER A 198 -3.69 -0.84 2.26
N GLY A 199 -4.05 -1.66 1.27
CA GLY A 199 -4.74 -1.18 0.08
C GLY A 199 -6.07 -0.49 0.41
N LEU A 200 -6.48 0.44 -0.44
CA LEU A 200 -7.71 1.21 -0.26
C LEU A 200 -8.92 0.27 -0.17
N SER A 201 -9.76 0.51 0.83
CA SER A 201 -10.91 -0.33 1.13
C SER A 201 -12.13 0.49 1.54
N VAL A 202 -13.26 -0.17 1.74
CA VAL A 202 -14.45 0.47 2.31
C VAL A 202 -14.18 1.08 3.70
N PHE A 203 -13.21 0.55 4.45
CA PHE A 203 -12.89 1.05 5.79
C PHE A 203 -12.23 2.44 5.76
N ASP A 204 -11.59 2.82 4.65
CA ASP A 204 -11.02 4.15 4.46
C ASP A 204 -12.08 5.25 4.36
N PHE A 205 -13.30 4.88 4.00
CA PHE A 205 -14.45 5.80 3.91
C PHE A 205 -15.34 5.76 5.15
N LEU A 206 -14.91 5.03 6.18
CA LEU A 206 -15.63 4.89 7.44
C LEU A 206 -14.82 5.43 8.61
N LYS A 207 -15.51 5.91 9.64
CA LYS A 207 -14.90 6.22 10.94
C LYS A 207 -15.60 5.44 12.05
N ARG A 208 -14.81 4.86 12.96
CA ARG A 208 -15.32 4.19 14.15
C ARG A 208 -15.48 5.20 15.28
N THR A 209 -16.66 5.22 15.91
CA THR A 209 -16.92 6.03 17.11
C THR A 209 -17.03 5.11 18.31
N THR A 210 -16.22 5.35 19.35
CA THR A 210 -16.31 4.61 20.61
C THR A 210 -17.31 5.30 21.53
N SER A 211 -18.20 4.53 22.15
CA SER A 211 -19.15 5.02 23.15
C SER A 211 -19.09 4.17 24.42
N ILE A 212 -19.31 4.82 25.56
CA ILE A 212 -19.45 4.17 26.86
C ILE A 212 -20.62 4.80 27.59
N ALA A 213 -21.43 3.96 28.23
CA ALA A 213 -22.47 4.36 29.15
C ALA A 213 -22.22 3.66 30.49
N ALA A 214 -22.37 4.39 31.59
CA ALA A 214 -22.24 3.85 32.94
C ALA A 214 -23.42 4.32 33.79
N ASP A 215 -24.00 3.40 34.55
CA ASP A 215 -24.93 3.69 35.62
C ASP A 215 -24.16 3.89 36.95
N ALA A 216 -24.89 4.19 38.02
CA ALA A 216 -24.30 4.42 39.35
C ALA A 216 -23.52 3.19 39.85
N ALA A 217 -24.04 1.98 39.63
CA ALA A 217 -23.37 0.75 40.05
C ALA A 217 -22.08 0.49 39.25
N GLY A 218 -22.11 0.73 37.94
CA GLY A 218 -20.94 0.68 37.05
C GLY A 218 -19.86 1.66 37.50
N LEU A 219 -20.24 2.92 37.72
CA LEU A 219 -19.32 3.93 38.24
C LEU A 219 -18.77 3.53 39.62
N GLY A 220 -19.60 2.98 40.51
CA GLY A 220 -19.18 2.50 41.83
C GLY A 220 -18.07 1.44 41.77
N ARG A 221 -18.07 0.58 40.75
CA ARG A 221 -17.04 -0.47 40.58
C ARG A 221 -15.70 0.05 40.08
N ILE A 222 -15.68 0.97 39.11
CA ILE A 222 -14.44 1.39 38.42
C ILE A 222 -13.98 2.80 38.81
N GLY A 223 -14.89 3.64 39.30
CA GLY A 223 -14.67 5.04 39.63
C GLY A 223 -13.55 5.26 40.65
N PRO A 224 -13.48 4.52 41.77
CA PRO A 224 -12.40 4.69 42.75
C PRO A 224 -11.00 4.50 42.14
N ALA A 225 -10.81 3.51 41.27
CA ALA A 225 -9.55 3.29 40.56
C ALA A 225 -9.26 4.44 39.59
N GLY A 226 -10.27 4.90 38.83
CA GLY A 226 -10.11 6.03 37.91
C GLY A 226 -9.75 7.34 38.63
N ALA A 227 -10.35 7.62 39.78
CA ALA A 227 -10.02 8.80 40.59
C ALA A 227 -8.61 8.72 41.18
N LEU A 228 -8.20 7.54 41.67
CA LEU A 228 -6.85 7.32 42.18
C LEU A 228 -5.79 7.54 41.10
N LEU A 229 -6.00 6.98 39.90
CA LEU A 229 -5.12 7.19 38.74
C LEU A 229 -5.03 8.68 38.37
N ALA A 230 -6.18 9.36 38.26
CA ALA A 230 -6.21 10.78 37.93
C ALA A 230 -5.47 11.64 38.97
N ARG A 231 -5.52 11.28 40.26
CA ARG A 231 -4.72 11.96 41.31
C ARG A 231 -3.23 11.69 41.17
N ALA A 232 -2.85 10.44 40.91
CA ALA A 232 -1.46 10.06 40.70
C ALA A 232 -0.83 10.77 39.48
N GLU A 233 -1.63 11.06 38.45
CA GLU A 233 -1.25 11.84 37.28
C GLU A 233 -1.29 13.36 37.50
N GLY A 234 -1.72 13.83 38.69
CA GLY A 234 -1.88 15.26 38.99
C GLY A 234 -3.11 15.92 38.35
N LEU A 235 -4.00 15.15 37.71
CA LEU A 235 -5.22 15.60 37.04
C LEU A 235 -6.41 15.73 38.02
N HIS A 236 -6.31 16.68 38.94
CA HIS A 236 -7.26 16.84 40.05
C HIS A 236 -8.72 17.03 39.59
N ALA A 237 -8.97 17.79 38.52
CA ALA A 237 -10.32 17.98 37.99
C ALA A 237 -10.93 16.66 37.45
N HIS A 238 -10.12 15.78 36.86
CA HIS A 238 -10.58 14.47 36.39
C HIS A 238 -11.03 13.60 37.58
N ALA A 239 -10.20 13.53 38.63
CA ALA A 239 -10.52 12.80 39.85
C ALA A 239 -11.81 13.32 40.50
N MET A 240 -11.89 14.64 40.71
CA MET A 240 -13.07 15.28 41.31
C MET A 240 -14.35 15.03 40.51
N SER A 241 -14.26 14.98 39.16
CA SER A 241 -15.42 14.69 38.31
C SER A 241 -16.01 13.30 38.57
N ILE A 242 -15.18 12.32 38.94
CA ILE A 242 -15.58 10.96 39.28
C ILE A 242 -16.09 10.91 40.72
N GLU A 243 -15.30 11.43 41.67
CA GLU A 243 -15.60 11.40 43.10
C GLU A 243 -16.93 12.11 43.44
N THR A 244 -17.21 13.25 42.81
CA THR A 244 -18.46 14.00 43.02
C THR A 244 -19.69 13.18 42.63
N ARG A 245 -19.56 12.28 41.65
CA ARG A 245 -20.65 11.38 41.23
C ARG A 245 -20.75 10.14 42.12
N LEU A 246 -19.63 9.64 42.65
CA LEU A 246 -19.61 8.55 43.63
C LEU A 246 -20.21 8.97 44.98
N ALA A 247 -20.15 10.26 45.31
CA ALA A 247 -20.70 10.81 46.54
C ALA A 247 -22.23 11.07 46.51
N ARG A 248 -22.90 10.73 45.40
CA ARG A 248 -24.37 10.83 45.23
C ARG A 248 -25.02 9.46 45.34
#